data_AF-A0A0J1K7T8-F1
#
_entry.id   AF-A0A0J1K7T8-F1
#
_cell.length_a   1.000
_cell.length_b   1.000
_cell.length_c   1.000
_cell.angle_alpha   90.00
_cell.angle_beta   90.00
_cell.angle_gamma   90.00
#
_symmetry.space_group_name_H-M   'P 1'
#
loop_
_entity.id
_entity.type
_entity.pdbx_description
1 polymer ?
#
loop_
_entity_poly.entity_id
_entity_poly.type
_entity_poly.pdbx_seq_one_letter_code
_entity_poly.pdbx_strand_id
1 'polypeptide(L)'
;MKKLIIGSAVLAVCTQVNAAPSVQGYYQAKELITYTTEKIQQNKAEFFMLDFALTKPAQSQPLWITSNDALGYFQANNTDVNEDEFTRILTKVSPNGLQDQSVCRVDSQGTQVAYFANGRDNCSEHYEQQPMAMSKKGNKVSFMRRWDFDNNQPHFDIQSYDYTDQSETLTLDYLLQFEGRWIGTVVRINKSETTLSSGEKTPTYDVASYGYSGPRSGILSGGESLLYSETPYYLSDSEEDTAQGSSAKHLVNTRFYTVSLVDADYRGRNLVTTSPTYQINRDFVKAYTLENGKTAYFVSDPQTFRIDQSLTGPYDSGVYMDETPYDPERGTDAASSGEWVSHAFNNTHHLVSFSPTYCMIEDIAKDRPVTSYLTQDGTGSWLPSMYDCKQHENGTVPKVYTHFINSNGDEFPVTAYKQSAKDILYVRNQHPQGEEELLTPSEVTQLVNSSRYQELKAELSQRFRWSEPYSILY
;
A
#
# COMPACT_ATOMS: atom_id res chain seq x y z
N MET A 1 30.50 1.64 8.75
CA MET A 1 29.66 2.81 8.41
C MET A 1 29.03 2.73 7.02
N LYS A 2 29.72 2.35 5.94
CA LYS A 2 29.09 2.20 4.60
C LYS A 2 27.96 1.16 4.51
N LYS A 3 28.00 0.05 5.27
CA LYS A 3 26.95 -0.99 5.26
C LYS A 3 25.65 -0.63 5.99
N LEU A 4 25.72 0.25 7.00
CA LEU A 4 24.53 0.71 7.74
C LEU A 4 23.71 1.70 6.90
N ILE A 5 24.38 2.54 6.11
CA ILE A 5 23.72 3.51 5.21
C ILE A 5 22.94 2.80 4.08
N ILE A 6 23.43 1.65 3.59
CA ILE A 6 22.75 0.86 2.56
C ILE A 6 21.49 0.19 3.14
N GLY A 7 21.55 -0.35 4.36
CA GLY A 7 20.36 -0.93 5.01
C GLY A 7 19.26 0.09 5.26
N SER A 8 19.61 1.30 5.70
CA SER A 8 18.67 2.41 5.89
C SER A 8 18.14 2.98 4.57
N ALA A 9 18.94 3.00 3.50
CA ALA A 9 18.50 3.45 2.18
C ALA A 9 17.57 2.43 1.49
N VAL A 10 17.85 1.12 1.61
CA VAL A 10 16.95 0.07 1.11
C VAL A 10 15.62 0.09 1.88
N LEU A 11 15.65 0.24 3.21
CA LEU A 11 14.44 0.43 4.01
C LEU A 11 13.70 1.72 3.66
N ALA A 12 14.39 2.85 3.47
CA ALA A 12 13.77 4.13 3.10
C ALA A 12 13.13 4.11 1.70
N VAL A 13 13.74 3.42 0.73
CA VAL A 13 13.18 3.27 -0.63
C VAL A 13 12.03 2.27 -0.62
N CYS A 14 12.12 1.17 0.12
CA CYS A 14 10.99 0.26 0.31
C CYS A 14 9.80 0.93 1.05
N THR A 15 10.05 1.94 1.90
CA THR A 15 8.98 2.68 2.58
C THR A 15 8.29 3.73 1.73
N GLN A 16 8.92 4.24 0.66
CA GLN A 16 8.28 5.20 -0.27
C GLN A 16 7.36 4.53 -1.32
N VAL A 17 7.36 3.20 -1.34
CA VAL A 17 6.85 2.37 -2.44
C VAL A 17 5.57 1.61 -2.10
N ASN A 18 5.40 1.23 -0.83
CA ASN A 18 4.12 0.78 -0.35
C ASN A 18 3.33 2.03 0.02
N ALA A 19 2.17 2.24 -0.61
CA ALA A 19 1.05 2.97 -0.01
C ALA A 19 0.99 2.60 1.48
N ALA A 20 1.52 3.47 2.34
CA ALA A 20 1.67 3.26 3.77
C ALA A 20 2.19 1.85 4.18
N PRO A 21 3.51 1.57 4.24
CA PRO A 21 4.05 0.24 4.58
C PRO A 21 3.63 -0.27 5.97
N SER A 22 3.06 0.58 6.82
CA SER A 22 2.53 0.22 8.13
C SER A 22 1.08 -0.29 8.11
N VAL A 23 0.32 -0.09 7.02
CA VAL A 23 -1.07 -0.56 6.94
C VAL A 23 -1.16 -1.95 6.31
N GLN A 24 -2.20 -2.70 6.70
CA GLN A 24 -2.41 -4.08 6.27
C GLN A 24 -3.83 -4.29 5.75
N GLY A 25 -4.00 -5.34 4.94
CA GLY A 25 -5.31 -5.82 4.46
C GLY A 25 -6.19 -4.73 3.84
N TYR A 26 -7.38 -4.48 4.40
CA TYR A 26 -8.34 -3.53 3.79
C TYR A 26 -7.78 -2.10 3.69
N TYR A 27 -7.10 -1.61 4.72
CA TYR A 27 -6.57 -0.25 4.74
C TYR A 27 -5.50 -0.05 3.67
N GLN A 28 -4.63 -1.05 3.48
CA GLN A 28 -3.65 -1.02 2.41
C GLN A 28 -4.32 -1.09 1.03
N ALA A 29 -5.34 -1.94 0.85
CA ALA A 29 -6.08 -2.01 -0.41
C ALA A 29 -6.73 -0.66 -0.78
N LYS A 30 -7.34 0.00 0.21
CA LYS A 30 -7.94 1.33 0.06
C LYS A 30 -6.90 2.38 -0.34
N GLU A 31 -5.76 2.40 0.35
CA GLU A 31 -4.71 3.39 0.07
C GLU A 31 -4.05 3.15 -1.30
N LEU A 32 -3.86 1.90 -1.71
CA LEU A 32 -3.32 1.57 -3.02
C LEU A 32 -4.16 2.15 -4.16
N ILE A 33 -5.50 2.18 -4.03
CA ILE A 33 -6.39 2.79 -5.03
C ILE A 33 -6.09 4.28 -5.20
N THR A 34 -6.07 5.02 -4.10
CA THR A 34 -5.80 6.46 -4.11
C THR A 34 -4.39 6.73 -4.63
N TYR A 35 -3.39 6.10 -4.02
CA TYR A 35 -1.99 6.30 -4.35
C TYR A 35 -1.69 6.00 -5.82
N THR A 36 -2.16 4.86 -6.34
CA THR A 36 -1.92 4.48 -7.75
C THR A 36 -2.62 5.45 -8.70
N THR A 37 -3.85 5.86 -8.37
CA THR A 37 -4.59 6.84 -9.18
C THR A 37 -3.87 8.18 -9.22
N GLU A 38 -3.44 8.70 -8.07
CA GLU A 38 -2.70 9.96 -7.96
C GLU A 38 -1.36 9.90 -8.68
N LYS A 39 -0.62 8.79 -8.55
CA LYS A 39 0.65 8.57 -9.24
C LYS A 39 0.48 8.55 -10.76
N ILE A 40 -0.58 7.93 -11.28
CA ILE A 40 -0.90 7.96 -12.72
C ILE A 40 -1.20 9.39 -13.18
N GLN A 41 -1.97 10.16 -12.42
CA GLN A 41 -2.25 11.56 -12.75
C GLN A 41 -0.99 12.43 -12.71
N GLN A 42 -0.11 12.21 -11.73
CA GLN A 42 1.20 12.83 -11.68
C GLN A 42 2.05 12.46 -12.91
N ASN A 43 2.03 11.19 -13.33
CA ASN A 43 2.79 10.76 -14.51
C ASN A 43 2.26 11.39 -15.79
N LYS A 44 0.93 11.49 -15.97
CA LYS A 44 0.35 12.21 -17.11
C LYS A 44 0.86 13.65 -17.18
N ALA A 45 1.01 14.31 -16.03
CA ALA A 45 1.59 15.64 -15.93
C ALA A 45 3.08 15.68 -16.30
N GLU A 46 3.89 14.81 -15.71
CA GLU A 46 5.35 14.85 -15.84
C GLU A 46 5.85 14.30 -17.19
N PHE A 47 5.09 13.41 -17.83
CA PHE A 47 5.44 12.78 -19.10
C PHE A 47 4.78 13.46 -20.32
N PHE A 48 4.13 14.62 -20.15
CA PHE A 48 3.39 15.29 -21.23
C PHE A 48 4.20 15.51 -22.52
N MET A 49 5.51 15.76 -22.40
CA MET A 49 6.40 15.88 -23.57
C MET A 49 6.60 14.56 -24.31
N LEU A 50 6.76 13.46 -23.57
CA LEU A 50 6.89 12.13 -24.14
C LEU A 50 5.57 11.67 -24.75
N ASP A 51 4.44 11.98 -24.11
CA ASP A 51 3.11 11.71 -24.65
C ASP A 51 2.86 12.45 -25.97
N PHE A 52 3.18 13.74 -26.04
CA PHE A 52 3.13 14.49 -27.29
C PHE A 52 4.07 13.90 -28.36
N ALA A 53 5.29 13.48 -27.98
CA ALA A 53 6.23 12.87 -28.91
C ALA A 53 5.69 11.56 -29.51
N LEU A 54 4.88 10.78 -28.79
CA LEU A 54 4.24 9.57 -29.32
C LEU A 54 3.29 9.86 -30.50
N THR A 55 2.78 11.09 -30.62
CA THR A 55 1.96 11.54 -31.76
C THR A 55 2.77 11.79 -33.03
N LYS A 56 4.10 11.88 -32.91
CA LYS A 56 5.02 12.14 -34.02
C LYS A 56 5.48 10.83 -34.66
N PRO A 57 5.90 10.85 -35.94
CA PRO A 57 6.46 9.66 -36.60
C PRO A 57 7.79 9.24 -35.96
N ALA A 58 8.10 7.94 -35.98
CA ALA A 58 9.42 7.45 -35.56
C ALA A 58 10.51 7.97 -36.48
N GLN A 59 11.67 8.27 -35.89
CA GLN A 59 12.84 8.73 -36.62
C GLN A 59 14.10 8.13 -36.00
N SER A 60 15.16 8.05 -36.81
CA SER A 60 16.48 7.57 -36.36
C SER A 60 17.24 8.60 -35.54
N GLN A 61 16.78 9.85 -35.51
CA GLN A 61 17.36 10.96 -34.78
C GLN A 61 16.32 11.57 -33.82
N PRO A 62 16.75 12.13 -32.68
CA PRO A 62 15.87 12.78 -31.72
C PRO A 62 15.07 13.93 -32.35
N LEU A 63 13.79 13.99 -32.02
CA LEU A 63 12.89 15.07 -32.37
C LEU A 63 13.08 16.22 -31.37
N TRP A 64 13.09 17.46 -31.85
CA TRP A 64 12.98 18.62 -30.98
C TRP A 64 11.51 18.85 -30.63
N ILE A 65 11.18 18.76 -29.35
CA ILE A 65 9.83 18.97 -28.84
C ILE A 65 9.82 20.28 -28.04
N THR A 66 8.98 21.22 -28.48
CA THR A 66 8.78 22.45 -27.73
C THR A 66 7.84 22.21 -26.56
N SER A 67 8.13 22.82 -25.40
CA SER A 67 7.27 22.67 -24.22
C SER A 67 5.87 23.22 -24.48
N ASN A 68 5.76 24.35 -25.18
CA ASN A 68 4.47 24.99 -25.49
C ASN A 68 3.58 24.10 -26.37
N ASP A 69 4.12 23.42 -27.38
CA ASP A 69 3.32 22.53 -28.23
C ASP A 69 2.82 21.32 -27.44
N ALA A 70 3.68 20.74 -26.60
CA ALA A 70 3.32 19.60 -25.76
C ALA A 70 2.27 19.99 -24.69
N LEU A 71 2.39 21.17 -24.09
CA LEU A 71 1.38 21.71 -23.16
C LEU A 71 0.04 21.96 -23.86
N GLY A 72 0.08 22.55 -25.05
CA GLY A 72 -1.13 22.75 -25.86
C GLY A 72 -1.81 21.44 -26.22
N TYR A 73 -1.03 20.40 -26.56
CA TYR A 73 -1.56 19.06 -26.78
C TYR A 73 -2.19 18.46 -25.53
N PHE A 74 -1.51 18.56 -24.38
CA PHE A 74 -2.02 18.05 -23.11
C PHE A 74 -3.36 18.70 -22.73
N GLN A 75 -3.46 20.04 -22.83
CA GLN A 75 -4.71 20.77 -22.57
C GLN A 75 -5.83 20.34 -23.51
N ALA A 76 -5.54 20.18 -24.80
CA ALA A 76 -6.54 19.82 -25.80
C ALA A 76 -7.11 18.40 -25.62
N ASN A 77 -6.34 17.47 -25.04
CA ASN A 77 -6.76 16.07 -24.86
C ASN A 77 -7.20 15.73 -23.43
N ASN A 78 -7.17 16.69 -22.52
CA ASN A 78 -7.64 16.53 -21.15
C ASN A 78 -8.69 17.61 -20.84
N THR A 79 -9.76 17.65 -21.63
CA THR A 79 -10.81 18.70 -21.55
C THR A 79 -11.57 18.73 -20.23
N ASP A 80 -11.51 17.64 -19.47
CA ASP A 80 -12.13 17.54 -18.15
C ASP A 80 -11.29 18.21 -17.04
N VAL A 81 -10.05 18.59 -17.36
CA VAL A 81 -9.15 19.31 -16.47
C VAL A 81 -9.44 20.81 -16.60
N ASN A 82 -10.00 21.41 -15.55
CA ASN A 82 -10.22 22.85 -15.50
C ASN A 82 -8.89 23.62 -15.31
N GLU A 83 -8.93 24.95 -15.44
CA GLU A 83 -7.73 25.81 -15.39
C GLU A 83 -6.97 25.75 -14.05
N ASP A 84 -7.70 25.67 -12.93
CA ASP A 84 -7.11 25.54 -11.59
C ASP A 84 -6.39 24.19 -11.43
N GLU A 85 -7.01 23.13 -11.92
CA GLU A 85 -6.45 21.79 -11.88
C GLU A 85 -5.24 21.67 -12.83
N PHE A 86 -5.32 22.26 -14.01
CA PHE A 86 -4.19 22.36 -14.94
C PHE A 86 -3.01 23.11 -14.31
N THR A 87 -3.27 24.25 -13.65
CA THR A 87 -2.23 25.02 -12.94
C THR A 87 -1.59 24.17 -11.84
N ARG A 88 -2.40 23.46 -11.04
CA ARG A 88 -1.91 22.55 -10.01
C ARG A 88 -1.06 21.41 -10.60
N ILE A 89 -1.47 20.85 -11.73
CA ILE A 89 -0.71 19.84 -12.49
C ILE A 89 0.66 20.42 -12.91
N LEU A 90 0.69 21.63 -13.47
CA LEU A 90 1.95 22.29 -13.86
C LEU A 90 2.89 22.54 -12.68
N THR A 91 2.37 22.88 -11.50
CA THR A 91 3.22 23.05 -10.31
C THR A 91 3.92 21.77 -9.85
N LYS A 92 3.45 20.59 -10.29
CA LYS A 92 4.09 19.30 -10.01
C LYS A 92 5.19 18.95 -11.01
N VAL A 93 5.20 19.57 -12.19
CA VAL A 93 6.22 19.33 -13.20
C VAL A 93 7.51 20.06 -12.81
N SER A 94 8.64 19.36 -12.84
CA SER A 94 9.93 20.00 -12.55
C SER A 94 10.21 21.16 -13.53
N PRO A 95 10.86 22.26 -13.12
CA PRO A 95 11.17 23.36 -14.02
C PRO A 95 11.96 22.94 -15.27
N ASN A 96 12.79 21.90 -15.16
CA ASN A 96 13.51 21.33 -16.30
C ASN A 96 12.58 20.60 -17.28
N GLY A 97 11.51 19.97 -16.80
CA GLY A 97 10.47 19.36 -17.62
C GLY A 97 9.60 20.36 -18.39
N LEU A 98 9.69 21.66 -18.07
CA LEU A 98 9.02 22.74 -18.79
C LEU A 98 9.93 23.42 -19.84
N GLN A 99 11.14 22.90 -20.06
CA GLN A 99 12.03 23.36 -21.12
C GLN A 99 11.82 22.51 -22.37
N ASP A 100 12.20 23.03 -23.53
CA ASP A 100 12.23 22.24 -24.77
C ASP A 100 13.22 21.07 -24.63
N GLN A 101 12.87 19.91 -25.19
CA GLN A 101 13.63 18.68 -25.02
C GLN A 101 13.85 17.96 -26.36
N SER A 102 14.99 17.28 -26.45
CA SER A 102 15.22 16.27 -27.47
C SER A 102 14.61 14.94 -27.03
N VAL A 103 13.73 14.38 -27.85
CA VAL A 103 13.00 13.15 -27.55
C VAL A 103 13.17 12.16 -28.68
N CYS A 104 13.58 10.94 -28.35
CA CYS A 104 13.54 9.84 -29.29
C CYS A 104 12.15 9.21 -29.29
N ARG A 105 11.63 8.92 -30.48
CA ARG A 105 10.39 8.15 -30.67
C ARG A 105 10.69 7.00 -31.62
N VAL A 106 10.44 5.78 -31.16
CA VAL A 106 10.67 4.52 -31.91
C VAL A 106 9.42 3.65 -31.87
N ASP A 107 9.29 2.73 -32.83
CA ASP A 107 8.32 1.65 -32.78
C ASP A 107 9.07 0.34 -32.52
N SER A 108 8.69 -0.39 -31.48
CA SER A 108 9.26 -1.68 -31.14
C SER A 108 8.15 -2.69 -30.88
N GLN A 109 8.12 -3.80 -31.61
CA GLN A 109 7.17 -4.90 -31.42
C GLN A 109 5.68 -4.47 -31.41
N GLY A 110 5.31 -3.46 -32.21
CA GLY A 110 3.94 -2.92 -32.25
C GLY A 110 3.61 -1.96 -31.10
N THR A 111 4.59 -1.61 -30.28
CA THR A 111 4.51 -0.64 -29.19
C THR A 111 5.26 0.63 -29.59
N GLN A 112 4.63 1.79 -29.42
CA GLN A 112 5.28 3.08 -29.58
C GLN A 112 6.06 3.38 -28.30
N VAL A 113 7.29 3.86 -28.41
CA VAL A 113 8.14 4.21 -27.26
C VAL A 113 8.72 5.60 -27.46
N ALA A 114 8.67 6.43 -26.43
CA ALA A 114 9.29 7.73 -26.37
C ALA A 114 10.18 7.87 -25.12
N TYR A 115 11.34 8.48 -25.25
CA TYR A 115 12.26 8.75 -24.14
C TYR A 115 13.10 10.01 -24.40
N PHE A 116 13.53 10.68 -23.34
CA PHE A 116 14.43 11.82 -23.47
C PHE A 116 15.81 11.35 -23.92
N ALA A 117 16.41 12.09 -24.86
CA ALA A 117 17.72 11.78 -25.43
C ALA A 117 18.51 13.07 -25.65
N ASN A 118 19.83 12.98 -25.80
CA ASN A 118 20.59 14.14 -26.28
C ASN A 118 20.36 14.32 -27.78
N GLY A 119 20.33 15.56 -28.27
CA GLY A 119 20.10 15.85 -29.70
C GLY A 119 21.15 15.30 -30.68
N ARG A 120 22.20 14.61 -30.20
CA ARG A 120 23.22 13.93 -31.02
C ARG A 120 23.14 12.40 -30.94
N ASP A 121 22.26 11.88 -30.09
CA ASP A 121 22.11 10.45 -29.91
C ASP A 121 21.39 9.83 -31.13
N ASN A 122 21.60 8.54 -31.37
CA ASN A 122 20.79 7.80 -32.33
C ASN A 122 19.61 7.17 -31.58
N CYS A 123 18.39 7.35 -32.10
CA CYS A 123 17.23 6.70 -31.51
C CYS A 123 17.29 5.20 -31.75
N SER A 124 17.23 4.45 -30.66
CA SER A 124 17.22 2.98 -30.62
C SER A 124 16.13 2.47 -29.68
N GLU A 125 15.99 1.14 -29.61
CA GLU A 125 15.06 0.49 -28.68
C GLU A 125 15.60 0.42 -27.23
N HIS A 126 16.82 0.92 -26.95
CA HIS A 126 17.46 0.89 -25.63
C HIS A 126 17.01 2.03 -24.71
N TYR A 127 15.71 2.13 -24.46
CA TYR A 127 15.12 3.16 -23.59
C TYR A 127 15.42 2.93 -22.11
N GLU A 128 15.74 1.70 -21.70
CA GLU A 128 15.97 1.28 -20.31
C GLU A 128 17.17 1.97 -19.65
N GLN A 129 18.03 2.58 -20.45
CA GLN A 129 19.18 3.37 -19.98
C GLN A 129 18.82 4.82 -19.66
N GLN A 130 17.62 5.26 -20.02
CA GLN A 130 17.20 6.64 -19.85
C GLN A 130 16.46 6.85 -18.53
N PRO A 131 16.57 8.05 -17.92
CA PRO A 131 15.88 8.35 -16.66
C PRO A 131 14.35 8.27 -16.76
N MET A 132 13.79 8.54 -17.94
CA MET A 132 12.35 8.49 -18.20
C MET A 132 12.06 7.94 -19.59
N ALA A 133 11.11 7.03 -19.67
CA ALA A 133 10.55 6.52 -20.92
C ALA A 133 9.04 6.30 -20.79
N MET A 134 8.33 6.38 -21.90
CA MET A 134 6.90 6.13 -22.00
C MET A 134 6.64 5.20 -23.18
N SER A 135 5.66 4.33 -23.02
CA SER A 135 5.19 3.48 -24.11
C SER A 135 3.68 3.54 -24.28
N LYS A 136 3.23 3.26 -25.50
CA LYS A 136 1.81 3.14 -25.84
C LYS A 136 1.57 1.96 -26.78
N LYS A 137 0.62 1.11 -26.40
CA LYS A 137 0.18 -0.07 -27.17
C LYS A 137 -1.33 -0.20 -27.08
N GLY A 138 -2.03 0.18 -28.14
CA GLY A 138 -3.49 0.30 -28.10
C GLY A 138 -3.91 1.33 -27.05
N ASN A 139 -4.73 0.90 -26.08
CA ASN A 139 -5.19 1.74 -24.97
C ASN A 139 -4.25 1.71 -23.75
N LYS A 140 -3.29 0.77 -23.73
CA LYS A 140 -2.31 0.69 -22.64
C LYS A 140 -1.24 1.74 -22.81
N VAL A 141 -1.00 2.47 -21.73
CA VAL A 141 0.08 3.44 -21.60
C VAL A 141 0.92 3.05 -20.40
N SER A 142 2.24 3.02 -20.56
CA SER A 142 3.17 2.76 -19.47
C SER A 142 4.20 3.88 -19.35
N PHE A 143 4.52 4.23 -18.12
CA PHE A 143 5.53 5.20 -17.72
C PHE A 143 6.64 4.45 -17.00
N MET A 144 7.88 4.79 -17.30
CA MET A 144 9.06 4.25 -16.64
C MET A 144 9.89 5.42 -16.15
N ARG A 145 10.26 5.40 -14.87
CA ARG A 145 11.39 6.16 -14.35
C ARG A 145 12.49 5.21 -13.92
N ARG A 146 13.73 5.63 -14.15
CA ARG A 146 14.94 4.94 -13.68
C ARG A 146 15.74 5.88 -12.79
N TRP A 147 16.08 5.40 -11.59
CA TRP A 147 17.01 6.05 -10.69
C TRP A 147 18.11 5.06 -10.32
N ASP A 148 19.37 5.47 -10.41
CA ASP A 148 20.50 4.61 -10.07
C ASP A 148 21.15 5.16 -8.80
N PHE A 149 21.09 4.39 -7.69
CA PHE A 149 21.84 4.73 -6.47
C PHE A 149 23.33 4.41 -6.62
N ASP A 150 23.64 3.42 -7.46
CA ASP A 150 24.96 3.01 -7.91
C ASP A 150 24.79 2.37 -9.31
N ASN A 151 25.84 2.36 -10.14
CA ASN A 151 25.82 1.82 -11.50
C ASN A 151 25.39 0.33 -11.57
N ASN A 152 25.46 -0.38 -10.45
CA ASN A 152 25.11 -1.80 -10.33
C ASN A 152 23.79 -2.05 -9.59
N GLN A 153 23.03 -1.00 -9.28
CA GLN A 153 21.77 -1.10 -8.53
C GLN A 153 20.70 -0.23 -9.21
N PRO A 154 20.30 -0.58 -10.44
CA PRO A 154 19.20 0.11 -11.10
C PRO A 154 17.91 -0.07 -10.31
N HIS A 155 17.20 1.04 -10.15
CA HIS A 155 15.86 1.10 -9.59
C HIS A 155 14.88 1.63 -10.64
N PHE A 156 13.76 0.94 -10.78
CA PHE A 156 12.70 1.29 -11.72
C PHE A 156 11.39 1.52 -10.98
N ASP A 157 10.73 2.60 -11.37
CA ASP A 157 9.39 3.00 -10.96
C ASP A 157 8.52 3.01 -12.22
N ILE A 158 7.69 1.97 -12.39
CA ILE A 158 6.91 1.73 -13.60
C ILE A 158 5.43 1.73 -13.29
N GLN A 159 4.68 2.55 -14.00
CA GLN A 159 3.23 2.62 -13.85
C GLN A 159 2.59 2.37 -15.20
N SER A 160 1.48 1.65 -15.21
CA SER A 160 0.68 1.57 -16.42
C SER A 160 -0.79 1.77 -16.13
N TYR A 161 -1.51 2.27 -17.13
CA TYR A 161 -2.95 2.20 -17.17
C TYR A 161 -3.37 1.63 -18.51
N ASP A 162 -4.32 0.69 -18.47
CA ASP A 162 -4.96 0.11 -19.64
C ASP A 162 -6.47 0.24 -19.45
N TYR A 163 -7.15 0.83 -20.42
CA TYR A 163 -8.56 1.16 -20.29
C TYR A 163 -9.37 0.62 -21.47
N THR A 164 -10.58 0.21 -21.15
CA THR A 164 -11.63 -0.14 -22.09
C THR A 164 -12.88 0.67 -21.73
N ASP A 165 -13.94 0.54 -22.51
CA ASP A 165 -15.22 1.21 -22.21
C ASP A 165 -15.85 0.75 -20.88
N GLN A 166 -15.39 -0.35 -20.29
CA GLN A 166 -16.01 -1.00 -19.12
C GLN A 166 -15.05 -1.25 -17.94
N SER A 167 -13.75 -1.07 -18.15
CA SER A 167 -12.75 -1.35 -17.11
C SER A 167 -11.48 -0.55 -17.30
N GLU A 168 -10.80 -0.30 -16.20
CA GLU A 168 -9.47 0.30 -16.12
C GLU A 168 -8.59 -0.59 -15.26
N THR A 169 -7.44 -1.01 -15.79
CA THR A 169 -6.39 -1.70 -15.03
C THR A 169 -5.25 -0.73 -14.79
N LEU A 170 -4.94 -0.47 -13.53
CA LEU A 170 -3.78 0.31 -13.11
C LEU A 170 -2.73 -0.61 -12.54
N THR A 171 -1.47 -0.40 -12.91
CA THR A 171 -0.33 -1.10 -12.30
C THR A 171 0.70 -0.13 -11.77
N LEU A 172 1.40 -0.54 -10.72
CA LEU A 172 2.46 0.19 -10.06
C LEU A 172 3.52 -0.81 -9.63
N ASP A 173 4.65 -0.76 -10.31
CA ASP A 173 5.76 -1.67 -10.14
C ASP A 173 6.98 -0.87 -9.68
N TYR A 174 7.59 -1.35 -8.60
CA TYR A 174 8.85 -0.84 -8.10
C TYR A 174 9.83 -1.99 -8.04
N LEU A 175 10.93 -1.84 -8.76
CA LEU A 175 11.88 -2.92 -8.98
C LEU A 175 13.28 -2.40 -8.64
N LEU A 176 14.02 -3.15 -7.83
CA LEU A 176 15.39 -2.86 -7.47
C LEU A 176 16.24 -4.09 -7.76
N GLN A 177 17.38 -3.89 -8.44
CA GLN A 177 18.37 -4.95 -8.56
C GLN A 177 19.27 -4.97 -7.32
N PHE A 178 19.15 -6.02 -6.52
CA PHE A 178 19.95 -6.24 -5.32
C PHE A 178 20.63 -7.60 -5.38
N GLU A 179 21.97 -7.62 -5.23
CA GLU A 179 22.79 -8.85 -5.31
C GLU A 179 22.49 -9.71 -6.56
N GLY A 180 22.24 -9.06 -7.70
CA GLY A 180 21.94 -9.73 -8.97
C GLY A 180 20.51 -10.27 -9.09
N ARG A 181 19.62 -9.95 -8.16
CA ARG A 181 18.20 -10.35 -8.16
C ARG A 181 17.29 -9.13 -8.16
N TRP A 182 16.12 -9.27 -8.78
CA TRP A 182 15.07 -8.27 -8.69
C TRP A 182 14.26 -8.46 -7.42
N ILE A 183 14.12 -7.39 -6.64
CA ILE A 183 13.27 -7.29 -5.46
C ILE A 183 12.38 -6.06 -5.59
N GLY A 184 11.29 -6.01 -4.82
CA GLY A 184 10.39 -4.86 -4.78
C GLY A 184 8.92 -5.25 -4.71
N THR A 185 8.05 -4.41 -5.24
CA THR A 185 6.58 -4.54 -5.13
C THR A 185 5.92 -4.35 -6.49
N VAL A 186 4.89 -5.14 -6.77
CA VAL A 186 4.06 -5.06 -7.97
C VAL A 186 2.60 -4.98 -7.52
N VAL A 187 1.91 -3.93 -7.94
CA VAL A 187 0.51 -3.65 -7.58
C VAL A 187 -0.34 -3.71 -8.83
N ARG A 188 -1.54 -4.27 -8.69
CA ARG A 188 -2.58 -4.26 -9.73
C ARG A 188 -3.92 -3.84 -9.13
N ILE A 189 -4.58 -2.90 -9.80
CA ILE A 189 -5.91 -2.40 -9.46
C ILE A 189 -6.78 -2.48 -10.69
N ASN A 190 -7.76 -3.37 -10.68
CA ASN A 190 -8.79 -3.39 -11.70
C ASN A 190 -9.99 -2.62 -11.17
N LYS A 191 -10.35 -1.55 -11.84
CA LYS A 191 -11.59 -0.81 -11.66
C LYS A 191 -12.55 -1.25 -12.76
N SER A 192 -13.79 -1.55 -12.40
CA SER A 192 -14.85 -1.80 -13.36
C SER A 192 -16.17 -1.26 -12.82
N GLU A 193 -17.28 -1.66 -13.42
CA GLU A 193 -18.62 -1.27 -13.03
C GLU A 193 -19.46 -2.53 -12.87
N THR A 194 -20.32 -2.55 -11.86
CA THR A 194 -21.38 -3.55 -11.75
C THR A 194 -22.73 -2.88 -11.63
N THR A 195 -23.76 -3.56 -12.14
CA THR A 195 -25.15 -3.17 -11.92
C THR A 195 -25.65 -3.89 -10.67
N LEU A 196 -26.24 -3.15 -9.74
CA LEU A 196 -26.91 -3.67 -8.56
C LEU A 196 -28.27 -4.27 -8.93
N SER A 197 -28.83 -5.11 -8.07
CA SER A 197 -30.19 -5.65 -8.24
C SER A 197 -31.28 -4.56 -8.34
N SER A 198 -31.01 -3.38 -7.78
CA SER A 198 -31.85 -2.16 -7.92
C SER A 198 -31.80 -1.53 -9.32
N GLY A 199 -30.82 -1.91 -10.15
CA GLY A 199 -30.55 -1.30 -11.46
C GLY A 199 -29.55 -0.15 -11.44
N GLU A 200 -29.11 0.27 -10.26
CA GLU A 200 -28.04 1.27 -10.09
C GLU A 200 -26.68 0.70 -10.52
N LYS A 201 -25.81 1.55 -11.07
CA LYS A 201 -24.44 1.20 -11.44
C LYS A 201 -23.47 1.71 -10.39
N THR A 202 -22.55 0.86 -9.94
CA THR A 202 -21.53 1.22 -8.94
C THR A 202 -20.15 0.74 -9.37
N PRO A 203 -19.07 1.50 -9.09
CA PRO A 203 -17.71 1.04 -9.36
C PRO A 203 -17.36 -0.19 -8.53
N THR A 204 -16.59 -1.09 -9.13
CA THR A 204 -15.99 -2.25 -8.46
C THR A 204 -14.47 -2.14 -8.45
N TYR A 205 -13.85 -2.73 -7.44
CA TYR A 205 -12.41 -2.75 -7.24
C TYR A 205 -11.91 -4.17 -7.00
N ASP A 206 -10.85 -4.54 -7.71
CA ASP A 206 -10.05 -5.74 -7.44
C ASP A 206 -8.59 -5.30 -7.27
N VAL A 207 -8.13 -5.30 -6.02
CA VAL A 207 -6.80 -4.82 -5.62
C VAL A 207 -5.94 -6.01 -5.19
N ALA A 208 -4.75 -6.08 -5.77
CA ALA A 208 -3.73 -7.03 -5.35
C ALA A 208 -2.35 -6.36 -5.33
N SER A 209 -1.51 -6.76 -4.37
CA SER A 209 -0.13 -6.29 -4.26
C SER A 209 0.78 -7.44 -3.87
N TYR A 210 1.82 -7.68 -4.65
CA TYR A 210 2.83 -8.69 -4.39
C TYR A 210 4.18 -8.04 -4.11
N GLY A 211 4.75 -8.35 -2.96
CA GLY A 211 6.09 -7.94 -2.55
C GLY A 211 7.05 -9.12 -2.56
N TYR A 212 8.27 -8.90 -3.04
CA TYR A 212 9.36 -9.87 -2.98
C TYR A 212 10.63 -9.19 -2.45
N SER A 213 11.11 -9.64 -1.29
CA SER A 213 12.31 -9.10 -0.65
C SER A 213 13.56 -9.96 -0.87
N GLY A 214 13.46 -11.04 -1.64
CA GLY A 214 14.58 -11.97 -1.85
C GLY A 214 14.77 -12.94 -0.67
N PRO A 215 15.86 -13.71 -0.67
CA PRO A 215 16.21 -14.57 0.47
C PRO A 215 16.71 -13.73 1.66
N ARG A 216 16.67 -14.31 2.88
CA ARG A 216 17.26 -13.68 4.06
C ARG A 216 18.73 -13.33 3.82
N SER A 217 19.13 -12.10 4.18
CA SER A 217 20.52 -11.62 4.09
C SER A 217 21.00 -11.09 5.44
N GLY A 218 21.70 -11.94 6.18
CA GLY A 218 22.16 -11.64 7.54
C GLY A 218 21.00 -11.37 8.49
N ILE A 219 20.89 -10.12 8.95
CA ILE A 219 19.81 -9.65 9.84
C ILE A 219 18.55 -9.20 9.10
N LEU A 220 18.63 -9.04 7.77
CA LEU A 220 17.50 -8.60 6.96
C LEU A 220 16.64 -9.81 6.62
N SER A 221 15.37 -9.74 7.03
CA SER A 221 14.35 -10.74 6.69
C SER A 221 14.14 -10.81 5.18
N GLY A 222 14.05 -12.02 4.66
CA GLY A 222 13.65 -12.28 3.28
C GLY A 222 12.19 -12.71 3.19
N GLY A 223 11.75 -13.04 1.98
CA GLY A 223 10.45 -13.62 1.73
C GLY A 223 9.64 -12.95 0.63
N GLU A 224 8.34 -13.18 0.71
CA GLU A 224 7.33 -12.64 -0.19
C GLU A 224 6.03 -12.36 0.57
N SER A 225 5.22 -11.47 0.02
CA SER A 225 3.90 -11.12 0.56
C SER A 225 2.90 -10.91 -0.56
N LEU A 226 1.68 -11.41 -0.42
CA LEU A 226 0.56 -11.13 -1.32
C LEU A 226 -0.60 -10.56 -0.51
N LEU A 227 -0.97 -9.32 -0.80
CA LEU A 227 -2.22 -8.72 -0.40
C LEU A 227 -3.26 -8.90 -1.50
N TYR A 228 -4.49 -9.27 -1.14
CA TYR A 228 -5.60 -9.35 -2.07
C TYR A 228 -6.96 -9.40 -1.35
N SER A 229 -8.03 -9.03 -2.06
CA SER A 229 -9.40 -9.35 -1.67
C SER A 229 -9.86 -10.69 -2.25
N GLU A 230 -10.69 -11.41 -1.50
CA GLU A 230 -11.22 -12.72 -1.93
C GLU A 230 -11.95 -12.67 -3.27
N THR A 231 -12.65 -11.56 -3.51
CA THR A 231 -13.40 -11.24 -4.72
C THR A 231 -13.30 -9.73 -5.00
N PRO A 232 -13.62 -9.28 -6.21
CA PRO A 232 -13.88 -7.86 -6.46
C PRO A 232 -14.97 -7.35 -5.51
N TYR A 233 -14.88 -6.08 -5.10
CA TYR A 233 -15.80 -5.46 -4.16
C TYR A 233 -16.34 -4.11 -4.63
N TYR A 234 -17.50 -3.70 -4.13
CA TYR A 234 -18.09 -2.38 -4.32
C TYR A 234 -18.54 -1.77 -2.98
N LEU A 235 -18.87 -0.48 -3.03
CA LEU A 235 -19.48 0.25 -1.93
C LEU A 235 -20.85 0.75 -2.37
N SER A 236 -21.84 0.64 -1.47
CA SER A 236 -23.14 1.29 -1.62
C SER A 236 -23.69 1.67 -0.25
N ASP A 237 -24.82 2.39 -0.23
CA ASP A 237 -25.45 2.84 1.01
C ASP A 237 -26.06 1.68 1.82
N SER A 238 -26.41 0.57 1.16
CA SER A 238 -27.03 -0.60 1.78
C SER A 238 -26.12 -1.83 1.68
N GLU A 239 -25.82 -2.43 2.83
CA GLU A 239 -25.03 -3.67 2.90
C GLU A 239 -25.74 -4.89 2.29
N GLU A 240 -27.07 -4.79 2.13
CA GLU A 240 -27.92 -5.83 1.52
C GLU A 240 -27.93 -5.75 -0.01
N ASP A 241 -27.39 -4.68 -0.59
CA ASP A 241 -27.27 -4.58 -2.04
C ASP A 241 -26.48 -5.76 -2.57
N THR A 242 -26.87 -6.24 -3.75
CA THR A 242 -26.23 -7.36 -4.43
C THR A 242 -25.91 -6.97 -5.86
N ALA A 243 -24.71 -7.32 -6.31
CA ALA A 243 -24.32 -7.19 -7.71
C ALA A 243 -25.02 -8.25 -8.56
N GLN A 244 -25.55 -7.84 -9.71
CA GLN A 244 -26.12 -8.77 -10.69
C GLN A 244 -25.07 -9.77 -11.16
N GLY A 245 -25.43 -11.05 -11.15
CA GLY A 245 -24.52 -12.13 -11.59
C GLY A 245 -23.39 -12.45 -10.61
N SER A 246 -23.40 -11.90 -9.38
CA SER A 246 -22.37 -12.16 -8.35
C SER A 246 -20.94 -11.80 -8.79
N SER A 247 -20.80 -10.80 -9.65
CA SER A 247 -19.52 -10.31 -10.20
C SER A 247 -18.61 -9.67 -9.13
N ALA A 248 -19.20 -9.10 -8.09
CA ALA A 248 -18.54 -8.45 -6.97
C ALA A 248 -19.38 -8.59 -5.69
N LYS A 249 -18.78 -8.38 -4.53
CA LYS A 249 -19.48 -8.34 -3.24
C LYS A 249 -19.48 -6.95 -2.64
N HIS A 250 -20.48 -6.64 -1.83
CA HIS A 250 -20.42 -5.44 -1.01
C HIS A 250 -19.19 -5.50 -0.09
N LEU A 251 -18.56 -4.35 0.16
CA LEU A 251 -17.31 -4.23 0.94
C LEU A 251 -17.37 -4.99 2.27
N VAL A 252 -18.48 -4.85 3.03
CA VAL A 252 -18.62 -5.50 4.34
C VAL A 252 -18.72 -7.04 4.27
N ASN A 253 -19.01 -7.57 3.09
CA ASN A 253 -19.11 -9.00 2.81
C ASN A 253 -17.84 -9.55 2.13
N THR A 254 -16.78 -8.75 2.06
CA THR A 254 -15.50 -9.12 1.45
C THR A 254 -14.42 -9.29 2.51
N ARG A 255 -13.67 -10.38 2.39
CA ARG A 255 -12.49 -10.65 3.21
C ARG A 255 -11.24 -10.16 2.49
N PHE A 256 -10.38 -9.49 3.23
CA PHE A 256 -9.07 -9.05 2.75
C PHE A 256 -8.00 -9.88 3.42
N TYR A 257 -7.05 -10.36 2.62
CA TYR A 257 -5.95 -11.18 3.09
C TYR A 257 -4.62 -10.50 2.82
N THR A 258 -3.71 -10.65 3.78
CA THR A 258 -2.28 -10.48 3.54
C THR A 258 -1.60 -11.79 3.87
N VAL A 259 -1.04 -12.46 2.86
CA VAL A 259 -0.37 -13.75 2.99
C VAL A 259 1.11 -13.56 2.75
N SER A 260 1.93 -13.70 3.79
CA SER A 260 3.37 -13.54 3.69
C SER A 260 4.09 -14.84 3.98
N LEU A 261 5.10 -15.17 3.20
CA LEU A 261 6.11 -16.16 3.55
C LEU A 261 7.35 -15.39 4.02
N VAL A 262 7.59 -15.37 5.32
CA VAL A 262 8.65 -14.57 5.95
C VAL A 262 9.82 -15.48 6.32
N ASP A 263 10.99 -15.20 5.75
CA ASP A 263 12.26 -15.86 6.07
C ASP A 263 13.00 -15.04 7.13
N ALA A 264 12.64 -15.28 8.40
CA ALA A 264 13.20 -14.61 9.56
C ALA A 264 13.01 -15.46 10.82
N ASP A 265 13.82 -15.20 11.84
CA ASP A 265 13.61 -15.80 13.15
C ASP A 265 12.27 -15.30 13.73
N TYR A 266 11.49 -16.22 14.28
CA TYR A 266 10.23 -15.93 14.94
C TYR A 266 10.18 -16.57 16.32
N ARG A 267 9.71 -15.79 17.29
CA ARG A 267 9.51 -16.23 18.66
C ARG A 267 8.17 -15.70 19.16
N GLY A 268 7.13 -16.47 18.94
CA GLY A 268 5.79 -16.21 19.45
C GLY A 268 5.45 -17.05 20.67
N ARG A 269 4.16 -17.14 20.97
CA ARG A 269 3.64 -17.81 22.18
C ARG A 269 3.75 -19.32 22.07
N ASN A 270 3.35 -19.85 20.92
CA ASN A 270 3.28 -21.28 20.65
C ASN A 270 4.23 -21.74 19.53
N LEU A 271 4.76 -20.81 18.74
CA LEU A 271 5.70 -21.09 17.66
C LEU A 271 7.03 -20.36 17.89
N VAL A 272 8.12 -21.12 17.93
CA VAL A 272 9.49 -20.60 17.92
C VAL A 272 10.25 -21.32 16.82
N THR A 273 10.74 -20.57 15.83
CA THR A 273 11.40 -21.15 14.67
C THR A 273 12.38 -20.17 14.04
N THR A 274 13.41 -20.71 13.38
CA THR A 274 14.35 -19.97 12.53
C THR A 274 14.10 -20.24 11.04
N SER A 275 13.13 -21.11 10.72
CA SER A 275 12.73 -21.45 9.36
C SER A 275 11.69 -20.46 8.82
N PRO A 276 11.52 -20.37 7.48
CA PRO A 276 10.47 -19.57 6.89
C PRO A 276 9.07 -19.94 7.41
N THR A 277 8.26 -18.93 7.68
CA THR A 277 6.90 -19.09 8.22
C THR A 277 5.89 -18.40 7.33
N TYR A 278 4.70 -18.99 7.19
CA TYR A 278 3.54 -18.24 6.75
C TYR A 278 3.06 -17.31 7.86
N GLN A 279 2.88 -16.04 7.53
CA GLN A 279 2.22 -15.02 8.35
C GLN A 279 1.00 -14.53 7.57
N ILE A 280 -0.19 -14.71 8.14
CA ILE A 280 -1.47 -14.35 7.53
C ILE A 280 -2.13 -13.25 8.36
N ASN A 281 -2.63 -12.23 7.68
CA ASN A 281 -3.64 -11.34 8.23
C ASN A 281 -4.96 -11.53 7.47
N ARG A 282 -6.08 -11.59 8.20
CA ARG A 282 -7.43 -11.66 7.63
C ARG A 282 -8.27 -10.54 8.25
N ASP A 283 -8.78 -9.66 7.40
CA ASP A 283 -9.60 -8.52 7.80
C ASP A 283 -11.05 -8.71 7.37
N PHE A 284 -11.96 -8.34 8.26
CA PHE A 284 -13.38 -8.17 8.01
C PHE A 284 -13.73 -6.70 8.12
N VAL A 285 -14.39 -6.14 7.11
CA VAL A 285 -14.85 -4.75 7.17
C VAL A 285 -16.28 -4.74 7.68
N LYS A 286 -16.59 -3.89 8.66
CA LYS A 286 -17.96 -3.64 9.13
C LYS A 286 -18.29 -2.16 8.98
N ALA A 287 -19.55 -1.85 8.69
CA ALA A 287 -20.03 -0.47 8.73
C ALA A 287 -20.59 -0.16 10.13
N TYR A 288 -20.25 1.01 10.64
CA TYR A 288 -20.66 1.48 11.94
C TYR A 288 -21.34 2.84 11.81
N THR A 289 -22.46 3.01 12.50
CA THR A 289 -23.11 4.31 12.62
C THR A 289 -22.43 5.08 13.75
N LEU A 290 -21.80 6.20 13.42
CA LEU A 290 -21.14 7.10 14.37
C LEU A 290 -22.15 7.90 15.19
N GLU A 291 -21.70 8.54 16.27
CA GLU A 291 -22.53 9.39 17.14
C GLU A 291 -23.25 10.52 16.37
N ASN A 292 -22.64 11.01 15.28
CA ASN A 292 -23.21 12.05 14.41
C ASN A 292 -24.15 11.51 13.32
N GLY A 293 -24.45 10.20 13.32
CA GLY A 293 -25.31 9.53 12.34
C GLY A 293 -24.64 9.21 11.00
N LYS A 294 -23.35 9.49 10.81
CA LYS A 294 -22.61 9.10 9.61
C LYS A 294 -22.15 7.65 9.70
N THR A 295 -22.02 7.01 8.54
CA THR A 295 -21.41 5.68 8.43
C THR A 295 -19.89 5.77 8.35
N ALA A 296 -19.20 4.92 9.11
CA ALA A 296 -17.77 4.70 9.01
C ALA A 296 -17.47 3.21 8.82
N TYR A 297 -16.44 2.89 8.04
CA TYR A 297 -16.00 1.52 7.81
C TYR A 297 -14.69 1.28 8.55
N PHE A 298 -14.68 0.28 9.43
CA PHE A 298 -13.49 -0.15 10.14
C PHE A 298 -13.27 -1.64 9.94
N VAL A 299 -12.01 -2.07 10.05
CA VAL A 299 -11.71 -3.50 10.17
C VAL A 299 -12.12 -3.93 11.58
N SER A 300 -13.09 -4.85 11.63
CA SER A 300 -13.53 -5.51 12.86
C SER A 300 -12.71 -6.77 13.07
N ASP A 301 -12.30 -7.00 14.30
CA ASP A 301 -11.68 -8.27 14.72
C ASP A 301 -10.55 -8.75 13.78
N PRO A 302 -9.54 -7.90 13.46
CA PRO A 302 -8.48 -8.30 12.55
C PRO A 302 -7.76 -9.52 13.11
N GLN A 303 -7.53 -10.50 12.25
CA GLN A 303 -6.97 -11.79 12.65
C GLN A 303 -5.54 -11.92 12.17
N THR A 304 -4.71 -12.50 13.03
CA THR A 304 -3.31 -12.80 12.73
C THR A 304 -3.08 -14.29 12.91
N PHE A 305 -2.24 -14.85 12.05
CA PHE A 305 -1.87 -16.25 12.14
C PHE A 305 -0.43 -16.46 11.69
N ARG A 306 0.28 -17.37 12.36
CA ARG A 306 1.63 -17.75 11.98
C ARG A 306 1.89 -19.24 12.17
N ILE A 307 2.43 -19.87 11.13
CA ILE A 307 2.80 -21.30 11.12
C ILE A 307 4.07 -21.50 10.30
N ASP A 308 4.81 -22.56 10.57
CA ASP A 308 5.91 -23.01 9.72
C ASP A 308 5.44 -23.29 8.27
N GLN A 309 6.33 -23.13 7.29
CA GLN A 309 6.03 -23.30 5.86
C GLN A 309 5.46 -24.69 5.52
N SER A 310 5.76 -25.73 6.32
CA SER A 310 5.16 -27.05 6.17
C SER A 310 3.64 -27.08 6.39
N LEU A 311 3.06 -25.99 6.94
CA LEU A 311 1.65 -25.87 7.34
C LEU A 311 1.21 -26.94 8.35
N THR A 312 2.17 -27.50 9.07
CA THR A 312 1.94 -28.54 10.08
C THR A 312 2.63 -28.17 11.39
N GLY A 313 2.09 -28.67 12.50
CA GLY A 313 2.69 -28.47 13.82
C GLY A 313 2.20 -27.21 14.54
N PRO A 314 3.02 -26.67 15.48
CA PRO A 314 2.65 -25.53 16.30
C PRO A 314 2.39 -24.27 15.46
N TYR A 315 1.42 -23.46 15.91
CA TYR A 315 1.06 -22.22 15.26
C TYR A 315 0.64 -21.19 16.31
N ASP A 316 0.78 -19.91 15.97
CA ASP A 316 0.15 -18.82 16.68
C ASP A 316 -1.08 -18.34 15.90
N SER A 317 -2.17 -18.08 16.61
CA SER A 317 -3.36 -17.44 16.06
C SER A 317 -3.85 -16.42 17.07
N GLY A 318 -4.38 -15.30 16.58
CA GLY A 318 -4.85 -14.21 17.41
C GLY A 318 -5.86 -13.35 16.69
N VAL A 319 -6.63 -12.63 17.48
CA VAL A 319 -7.53 -11.56 17.04
C VAL A 319 -7.21 -10.34 17.86
N TYR A 320 -7.15 -9.17 17.23
CA TYR A 320 -6.98 -7.92 17.97
C TYR A 320 -8.26 -7.67 18.77
N MET A 321 -8.12 -7.61 20.09
CA MET A 321 -9.19 -7.32 21.03
C MET A 321 -8.71 -6.27 22.02
N ASP A 322 -9.63 -5.49 22.58
CA ASP A 322 -9.26 -4.46 23.55
C ASP A 322 -9.11 -5.02 24.97
N GLU A 323 -9.84 -6.09 25.27
CA GLU A 323 -9.93 -6.71 26.58
C GLU A 323 -9.68 -8.21 26.45
N THR A 324 -8.79 -8.76 27.29
CA THR A 324 -8.67 -10.21 27.46
C THR A 324 -9.33 -10.65 28.77
N PRO A 325 -10.03 -11.80 28.84
CA PRO A 325 -10.56 -12.32 30.08
C PRO A 325 -9.49 -12.46 31.17
N TYR A 326 -9.79 -12.03 32.39
CA TYR A 326 -8.92 -12.16 33.55
C TYR A 326 -8.59 -13.62 33.84
N ASP A 327 -7.29 -13.96 33.92
CA ASP A 327 -6.80 -15.27 34.38
C ASP A 327 -6.42 -15.19 35.88
N PRO A 328 -7.28 -15.65 36.80
CA PRO A 328 -7.01 -15.61 38.23
C PRO A 328 -5.84 -16.48 38.69
N GLU A 329 -5.42 -17.50 37.92
CA GLU A 329 -4.32 -18.39 38.29
C GLU A 329 -2.95 -17.78 37.98
N ARG A 330 -2.89 -16.87 37.00
CA ARG A 330 -1.65 -16.16 36.61
C ARG A 330 -1.52 -14.78 37.25
N GLY A 331 -2.60 -14.25 37.84
CA GLY A 331 -2.58 -12.97 38.56
C GLY A 331 -2.27 -11.77 37.66
N THR A 332 -2.50 -11.91 36.35
CA THR A 332 -2.25 -10.89 35.35
C THR A 332 -3.50 -10.68 34.50
N ASP A 333 -3.93 -9.42 34.36
CA ASP A 333 -4.81 -8.99 33.27
C ASP A 333 -4.03 -9.23 31.97
N ALA A 334 -4.40 -10.25 31.18
CA ALA A 334 -3.46 -10.79 30.18
C ALA A 334 -3.10 -9.80 29.06
N ALA A 335 -3.98 -8.84 28.72
CA ALA A 335 -3.71 -7.56 28.07
C ALA A 335 -5.04 -6.80 27.86
N SER A 336 -5.37 -5.81 28.71
CA SER A 336 -6.45 -4.85 28.44
C SER A 336 -5.87 -3.55 27.88
N SER A 337 -5.00 -3.64 26.87
CA SER A 337 -4.22 -2.50 26.35
C SER A 337 -4.96 -1.71 25.26
N GLY A 338 -6.15 -2.16 24.85
CA GLY A 338 -6.91 -1.57 23.76
C GLY A 338 -6.21 -1.75 22.39
N GLU A 339 -5.84 -2.99 22.07
CA GLU A 339 -5.10 -3.30 20.85
C GLU A 339 -5.90 -3.00 19.58
N TRP A 340 -7.22 -3.24 19.59
CA TRP A 340 -8.07 -2.92 18.44
C TRP A 340 -8.18 -1.42 18.22
N VAL A 341 -8.43 -0.63 19.28
CA VAL A 341 -8.48 0.84 19.16
C VAL A 341 -7.18 1.41 18.60
N SER A 342 -6.05 0.91 19.11
CA SER A 342 -4.72 1.29 18.64
C SER A 342 -4.52 0.90 17.18
N HIS A 343 -4.90 -0.32 16.80
CA HIS A 343 -4.83 -0.83 15.43
C HIS A 343 -5.69 0.01 14.47
N ALA A 344 -6.96 0.24 14.79
CA ALA A 344 -7.89 1.01 13.99
C ALA A 344 -7.41 2.45 13.81
N PHE A 345 -6.91 3.09 14.87
CA PHE A 345 -6.39 4.46 14.81
C PHE A 345 -5.13 4.56 13.94
N ASN A 346 -4.17 3.66 14.14
CA ASN A 346 -2.92 3.63 13.36
C ASN A 346 -3.18 3.43 11.88
N ASN A 347 -4.04 2.47 11.54
CA ASN A 347 -4.34 2.16 10.15
C ASN A 347 -5.23 3.22 9.48
N THR A 348 -6.12 3.89 10.21
CA THR A 348 -6.93 4.98 9.67
C THR A 348 -6.09 6.22 9.33
N HIS A 349 -4.94 6.40 10.01
CA HIS A 349 -4.09 7.58 9.88
C HIS A 349 -2.70 7.32 9.32
N HIS A 350 -2.42 6.08 8.91
CA HIS A 350 -1.16 5.64 8.31
C HIS A 350 0.06 6.00 9.17
N LEU A 351 -0.04 5.84 10.50
CA LEU A 351 1.05 6.22 11.40
C LEU A 351 2.23 5.25 11.27
N VAL A 352 3.47 5.76 11.24
CA VAL A 352 4.71 4.95 11.01
C VAL A 352 5.80 5.11 12.06
N SER A 353 5.75 6.17 12.88
CA SER A 353 6.82 6.48 13.84
C SER A 353 6.50 6.01 15.27
N PHE A 354 5.26 6.19 15.68
CA PHE A 354 4.80 5.85 17.02
C PHE A 354 3.33 5.48 16.94
N SER A 355 2.99 4.31 17.49
CA SER A 355 1.63 3.82 17.60
C SER A 355 1.02 4.28 18.92
N PRO A 356 0.13 5.29 18.94
CA PRO A 356 -0.58 5.66 20.16
C PRO A 356 -1.36 4.49 20.73
N THR A 357 -1.28 4.37 22.06
CA THR A 357 -2.03 3.40 22.85
C THR A 357 -3.47 3.87 23.02
N TYR A 358 -4.35 2.98 23.51
CA TYR A 358 -5.72 3.35 23.87
C TYR A 358 -5.79 4.61 24.74
N CYS A 359 -4.99 4.68 25.80
CA CYS A 359 -5.01 5.81 26.73
C CYS A 359 -4.57 7.12 26.09
N MET A 360 -3.60 7.05 25.18
CA MET A 360 -3.20 8.21 24.39
C MET A 360 -4.31 8.65 23.45
N ILE A 361 -5.03 7.70 22.81
CA ILE A 361 -6.19 7.98 21.97
C ILE A 361 -7.34 8.57 22.79
N GLU A 362 -7.54 8.11 24.02
CA GLU A 362 -8.48 8.71 24.96
C GLU A 362 -8.12 10.16 25.28
N ASP A 363 -6.84 10.44 25.54
CA ASP A 363 -6.35 11.79 25.77
C ASP A 363 -6.52 12.69 24.53
N ILE A 364 -6.32 12.17 23.32
CA ILE A 364 -6.62 12.88 22.06
C ILE A 364 -8.11 13.26 22.00
N ALA A 365 -9.01 12.30 22.23
CA ALA A 365 -10.45 12.52 22.16
C ALA A 365 -10.93 13.56 23.19
N LYS A 366 -10.29 13.59 24.36
CA LYS A 366 -10.62 14.48 25.49
C LYS A 366 -9.81 15.78 25.50
N ASP A 367 -8.95 16.02 24.50
CA ASP A 367 -8.14 17.22 24.37
C ASP A 367 -7.16 17.43 25.55
N ARG A 368 -6.55 16.33 25.99
CA ARG A 368 -5.57 16.29 27.08
C ARG A 368 -4.15 16.12 26.53
N PRO A 369 -3.11 16.41 27.34
CA PRO A 369 -1.72 16.16 26.94
C PRO A 369 -1.47 14.67 26.65
N VAL A 370 -1.17 14.36 25.39
CA VAL A 370 -0.90 12.99 24.94
C VAL A 370 0.48 12.56 25.40
N THR A 371 0.54 11.62 26.35
CA THR A 371 1.77 11.26 27.04
C THR A 371 2.02 9.76 26.95
N SER A 372 3.24 9.38 26.55
CA SER A 372 3.75 8.02 26.71
C SER A 372 4.72 7.96 27.89
N TYR A 373 4.78 6.83 28.58
CA TYR A 373 5.72 6.60 29.68
C TYR A 373 6.80 5.65 29.21
N LEU A 374 8.04 6.13 29.12
CA LEU A 374 9.19 5.35 28.63
C LEU A 374 10.07 4.92 29.79
N THR A 375 10.77 3.80 29.67
CA THR A 375 11.85 3.46 30.61
C THR A 375 12.92 4.55 30.60
N GLN A 376 13.67 4.72 31.69
CA GLN A 376 14.70 5.77 31.79
C GLN A 376 15.77 5.70 30.69
N ASP A 377 16.07 4.51 30.18
CA ASP A 377 17.01 4.30 29.07
C ASP A 377 16.36 4.46 27.68
N GLY A 378 15.05 4.71 27.63
CA GLY A 378 14.28 4.88 26.40
C GLY A 378 14.09 3.60 25.58
N THR A 379 14.46 2.43 26.12
CA THR A 379 14.42 1.16 25.38
C THR A 379 13.06 0.44 25.44
N GLY A 380 12.21 0.82 26.39
CA GLY A 380 10.87 0.27 26.55
C GLY A 380 9.82 1.35 26.81
N SER A 381 8.55 0.97 26.64
CA SER A 381 7.39 1.78 26.99
C SER A 381 6.48 1.04 27.97
N TRP A 382 5.99 1.75 28.97
CA TRP A 382 4.92 1.30 29.83
C TRP A 382 3.57 1.54 29.13
N LEU A 383 2.76 0.48 29.08
CA LEU A 383 1.43 0.49 28.47
C LEU A 383 0.40 0.31 29.59
N PRO A 384 -0.26 1.40 30.06
CA PRO A 384 -1.29 1.27 31.07
C PRO A 384 -2.49 0.48 30.54
N SER A 385 -3.21 -0.18 31.44
CA SER A 385 -4.50 -0.77 31.13
C SER A 385 -5.49 0.31 30.67
N MET A 386 -6.33 -0.01 29.70
CA MET A 386 -7.38 0.87 29.21
C MET A 386 -8.38 1.31 30.29
N TYR A 387 -8.50 0.53 31.37
CA TYR A 387 -9.35 0.84 32.51
C TYR A 387 -8.70 1.82 33.51
N ASP A 388 -7.37 1.94 33.49
CA ASP A 388 -6.63 2.86 34.34
C ASP A 388 -5.49 3.54 33.58
N CYS A 389 -5.86 4.46 32.70
CA CYS A 389 -4.91 5.30 31.95
C CYS A 389 -4.04 6.22 32.81
N LYS A 390 -4.25 6.27 34.14
CA LYS A 390 -3.43 7.06 35.06
C LYS A 390 -2.36 6.22 35.76
N GLN A 391 -2.40 4.90 35.61
CA GLN A 391 -1.41 4.01 36.17
C GLN A 391 -0.04 4.25 35.53
N HIS A 392 0.99 4.39 36.36
CA HIS A 392 2.38 4.52 35.93
C HIS A 392 3.26 3.53 36.69
N GLU A 393 4.23 2.97 36.00
CA GLU A 393 5.25 2.11 36.60
C GLU A 393 6.43 2.95 37.13
N ASN A 394 6.92 2.57 38.31
CA ASN A 394 8.13 3.18 38.89
C ASN A 394 9.33 2.99 37.96
N GLY A 395 10.07 4.07 37.68
CA GLY A 395 11.22 4.03 36.78
C GLY A 395 10.88 4.41 35.33
N THR A 396 9.65 4.86 35.07
CA THR A 396 9.28 5.45 33.78
C THR A 396 9.35 6.98 33.79
N VAL A 397 9.52 7.59 32.61
CA VAL A 397 9.61 9.04 32.39
C VAL A 397 8.55 9.45 31.35
N PRO A 398 7.76 10.51 31.60
CA PRO A 398 6.75 10.96 30.66
C PRO A 398 7.39 11.63 29.43
N LYS A 399 6.87 11.30 28.25
CA LYS A 399 7.16 11.97 26.98
C LYS A 399 5.86 12.45 26.37
N VAL A 400 5.74 13.77 26.21
CA VAL A 400 4.56 14.41 25.61
C VAL A 400 4.72 14.46 24.10
N TYR A 401 3.67 14.08 23.39
CA TYR A 401 3.57 14.15 21.94
C TYR A 401 2.69 15.33 21.55
N THR A 402 3.19 16.15 20.64
CA THR A 402 2.45 17.28 20.05
C THR A 402 2.05 17.00 18.60
N HIS A 403 2.73 16.06 17.95
CA HIS A 403 2.48 15.67 16.56
C HIS A 403 2.65 14.16 16.35
N PHE A 404 2.06 13.67 15.25
CA PHE A 404 2.34 12.35 14.69
C PHE A 404 2.83 12.48 13.26
N ILE A 405 3.62 11.49 12.82
CA ILE A 405 4.15 11.41 11.46
C ILE A 405 3.42 10.25 10.74
N ASN A 406 2.79 10.57 9.61
CA ASN A 406 2.17 9.57 8.72
C ASN A 406 3.22 8.88 7.83
N SER A 407 2.79 7.90 7.04
CA SER A 407 3.65 7.16 6.11
C SER A 407 4.29 7.99 5.00
N ASN A 408 3.71 9.14 4.69
CA ASN A 408 4.23 10.06 3.67
C ASN A 408 5.33 10.97 4.24
N GLY A 409 5.59 10.89 5.55
CA GLY A 409 6.53 11.77 6.24
C GLY A 409 5.92 13.10 6.66
N ASP A 410 4.61 13.29 6.47
CA ASP A 410 3.90 14.49 6.89
C ASP A 410 3.67 14.49 8.40
N GLU A 411 3.90 15.64 9.02
CA GLU A 411 3.69 15.86 10.45
C GLU A 411 2.36 16.56 10.69
N PHE A 412 1.49 15.94 11.50
CA PHE A 412 0.19 16.50 11.86
C PHE A 412 0.09 16.73 13.36
N PRO A 413 -0.49 17.86 13.79
CA PRO A 413 -0.71 18.10 15.20
C PRO A 413 -1.69 17.07 15.77
N VAL A 414 -1.42 16.62 16.99
CA VAL A 414 -2.27 15.66 17.71
C VAL A 414 -3.75 16.08 17.73
N THR A 415 -4.01 17.38 17.83
CA THR A 415 -5.36 17.95 17.85
C THR A 415 -6.15 17.74 16.55
N ALA A 416 -5.48 17.53 15.41
CA ALA A 416 -6.14 17.22 14.14
C ALA A 416 -6.90 15.88 14.19
N TYR A 417 -6.53 14.98 15.10
CA TYR A 417 -7.10 13.64 15.21
C TYR A 417 -8.24 13.53 16.23
N LYS A 418 -8.63 14.63 16.88
CA LYS A 418 -9.63 14.66 17.96
C LYS A 418 -10.95 13.99 17.58
N GLN A 419 -11.50 14.28 16.40
CA GLN A 419 -12.78 13.69 15.98
C GLN A 419 -12.64 12.20 15.67
N SER A 420 -11.60 11.80 14.94
CA SER A 420 -11.35 10.39 14.63
C SER A 420 -11.16 9.54 15.89
N ALA A 421 -10.42 10.05 16.88
CA ALA A 421 -10.27 9.41 18.18
C ALA A 421 -11.63 9.20 18.89
N LYS A 422 -12.52 10.20 18.87
CA LYS A 422 -13.89 10.07 19.40
C LYS A 422 -14.69 9.02 18.65
N ASP A 423 -14.63 9.02 17.32
CA ASP A 423 -15.39 8.11 16.47
C ASP A 423 -14.96 6.66 16.71
N ILE A 424 -13.66 6.38 16.78
CA ILE A 424 -13.13 5.03 17.05
C ILE A 424 -13.49 4.56 18.47
N LEU A 425 -13.34 5.43 19.48
CA LEU A 425 -13.73 5.10 20.86
C LEU A 425 -15.24 4.88 20.98
N TYR A 426 -16.05 5.64 20.23
CA TYR A 426 -17.49 5.45 20.18
C TYR A 426 -17.84 4.07 19.61
N VAL A 427 -17.26 3.69 18.46
CA VAL A 427 -17.46 2.37 17.85
C VAL A 427 -17.08 1.27 18.83
N ARG A 428 -15.90 1.36 19.44
CA ARG A 428 -15.43 0.42 20.46
C ARG A 428 -16.45 0.22 21.58
N ASN A 429 -17.01 1.31 22.10
CA ASN A 429 -17.93 1.26 23.24
C ASN A 429 -19.28 0.65 22.89
N GLN A 430 -19.71 0.73 21.63
CA GLN A 430 -20.94 0.10 21.15
C GLN A 430 -20.72 -1.34 20.67
N HIS A 431 -19.51 -1.65 20.20
CA HIS A 431 -19.15 -2.91 19.56
C HIS A 431 -17.79 -3.41 20.06
N PRO A 432 -17.75 -4.09 21.23
CA PRO A 432 -16.56 -4.77 21.69
C PRO A 432 -16.01 -5.74 20.62
N GLN A 433 -14.69 -5.93 20.63
CA GLN A 433 -13.95 -6.67 19.61
C GLN A 433 -13.32 -7.92 20.23
N GLY A 434 -13.03 -8.91 19.41
CA GLY A 434 -12.50 -10.22 19.77
C GLY A 434 -13.46 -11.39 19.55
N GLU A 435 -14.58 -11.19 18.84
CA GLU A 435 -15.61 -12.23 18.70
C GLU A 435 -15.40 -13.17 17.49
N GLU A 436 -14.60 -12.77 16.49
CA GLU A 436 -14.38 -13.61 15.31
C GLU A 436 -13.51 -14.85 15.63
N GLU A 437 -13.86 -16.00 15.05
CA GLU A 437 -13.16 -17.27 15.26
C GLU A 437 -11.72 -17.23 14.74
N LEU A 438 -10.77 -17.59 15.61
CA LEU A 438 -9.34 -17.66 15.29
C LEU A 438 -9.07 -18.52 14.04
N LEU A 439 -8.16 -18.04 13.18
CA LEU A 439 -7.68 -18.79 12.03
C LEU A 439 -7.08 -20.13 12.46
N THR A 440 -7.39 -21.18 11.69
CA THR A 440 -6.88 -22.54 11.89
C THR A 440 -5.85 -22.93 10.80
N PRO A 441 -4.97 -23.91 11.07
CA PRO A 441 -4.06 -24.44 10.04
C PRO A 441 -4.79 -24.97 8.79
N SER A 442 -5.99 -25.54 8.96
CA SER A 442 -6.79 -26.04 7.84
C SER A 442 -7.27 -24.90 6.93
N GLU A 443 -7.79 -23.83 7.52
CA GLU A 443 -8.20 -22.64 6.76
C GLU A 443 -7.01 -22.00 6.04
N VAL A 444 -5.87 -21.88 6.70
CA VAL A 444 -4.66 -21.33 6.05
C VAL A 444 -4.19 -22.23 4.92
N THR A 445 -4.24 -23.56 5.10
CA THR A 445 -3.94 -24.51 4.02
C THR A 445 -4.92 -24.35 2.85
N GLN A 446 -6.21 -24.15 3.10
CA GLN A 446 -7.19 -23.89 2.05
C GLN A 446 -6.94 -22.55 1.36
N LEU A 447 -6.60 -21.50 2.12
CA LEU A 447 -6.32 -20.17 1.61
C LEU A 447 -5.14 -20.19 0.65
N VAL A 448 -4.00 -20.74 1.07
CA VAL A 448 -2.79 -20.81 0.22
C VAL A 448 -2.94 -21.77 -0.95
N ASN A 449 -3.92 -22.67 -0.93
CA ASN A 449 -4.23 -23.55 -2.06
C ASN A 449 -5.43 -23.07 -2.88
N SER A 450 -6.04 -21.93 -2.53
CA SER A 450 -7.19 -21.39 -3.27
C SER A 450 -6.77 -20.95 -4.68
N SER A 451 -7.65 -21.14 -5.67
CA SER A 451 -7.39 -20.71 -7.05
C SER A 451 -7.06 -19.24 -7.12
N ARG A 452 -7.83 -18.40 -6.40
CA ARG A 452 -7.63 -16.96 -6.34
C ARG A 452 -6.24 -16.56 -5.86
N TYR A 453 -5.75 -17.15 -4.77
CA TYR A 453 -4.40 -16.90 -4.28
C TYR A 453 -3.34 -17.34 -5.28
N GLN A 454 -3.48 -18.55 -5.84
CA GLN A 454 -2.51 -19.11 -6.78
C GLN A 454 -2.43 -18.32 -8.09
N GLU A 455 -3.58 -17.91 -8.63
CA GLU A 455 -3.68 -17.09 -9.85
C GLU A 455 -3.02 -15.73 -9.66
N LEU A 456 -3.40 -14.98 -8.62
CA LEU A 456 -2.81 -13.67 -8.34
C LEU A 456 -1.32 -13.76 -8.02
N LYS A 457 -0.91 -14.77 -7.25
CA LYS A 457 0.51 -15.01 -6.97
C LYS A 457 1.27 -15.31 -8.25
N ALA A 458 0.75 -16.16 -9.13
CA ALA A 458 1.38 -16.49 -10.40
C ALA A 458 1.47 -15.27 -11.32
N GLU A 459 0.38 -14.51 -11.47
CA GLU A 459 0.28 -13.29 -12.26
C GLU A 459 1.31 -12.24 -11.82
N LEU A 460 1.31 -11.87 -10.54
CA LEU A 460 2.13 -10.75 -10.05
C LEU A 460 3.60 -11.15 -9.83
N SER A 461 3.87 -12.36 -9.33
CA SER A 461 5.25 -12.83 -9.14
C SER A 461 5.98 -13.10 -10.45
N GLN A 462 5.25 -13.27 -11.56
CA GLN A 462 5.85 -13.48 -12.88
C GLN A 462 6.78 -12.32 -13.26
N ARG A 463 6.48 -11.09 -12.84
CA ARG A 463 7.34 -9.93 -13.10
C ARG A 463 8.77 -10.18 -12.63
N PHE A 464 8.96 -10.65 -11.41
CA PHE A 464 10.29 -10.90 -10.83
C PHE A 464 11.04 -12.09 -11.46
N ARG A 465 10.38 -12.91 -12.29
CA ARG A 465 11.01 -14.04 -13.00
C ARG A 465 11.60 -13.65 -14.35
N TRP A 466 11.33 -12.44 -14.84
CA TRP A 466 11.83 -12.00 -16.14
C TRP A 466 13.27 -11.55 -16.06
N SER A 467 13.97 -11.65 -17.19
CA SER A 467 15.31 -11.05 -17.34
C SER A 467 15.24 -9.53 -17.27
N GLU A 468 14.18 -8.95 -17.83
CA GLU A 468 13.95 -7.50 -17.94
C GLU A 468 12.56 -7.14 -17.37
N PRO A 469 12.36 -7.27 -16.05
CA PRO A 469 11.07 -7.03 -15.42
C PRO A 469 10.60 -5.57 -15.57
N TYR A 470 11.55 -4.67 -15.84
CA TYR A 470 11.34 -3.25 -16.06
C TYR A 470 10.84 -2.90 -17.47
N SER A 471 10.65 -3.89 -18.35
CA SER A 471 10.26 -3.62 -19.73
C SER A 471 8.83 -3.08 -19.82
N ILE A 472 8.69 -1.93 -20.48
CA ILE A 472 7.40 -1.28 -20.79
C ILE A 472 6.85 -1.66 -22.17
N LEU A 473 7.40 -2.68 -22.83
CA LEU A 473 6.95 -3.09 -24.17
C LEU A 473 5.71 -4.01 -24.16
N TYR A 474 5.36 -4.55 -22.99
CA TYR A 474 4.38 -5.63 -22.83
C TYR A 474 2.97 -5.16 -22.53
#